data_AF-A0A5S9M8R1-F1
#
_entry.id   AF-A0A5S9M8R1-F1
#
_cell.length_a   1.000
_cell.length_b   1.000
_cell.length_c   1.000
_cell.angle_alpha   90.00
_cell.angle_beta   90.00
_cell.angle_gamma   90.00
#
_symmetry.space_group_name_H-M   'P 1'
#
loop_
_entity.id
_entity.type
_entity.pdbx_description
1 polymer ?
#
loop_
_entity_poly.entity_id
_entity_poly.type
_entity_poly.pdbx_seq_one_letter_code
_entity_poly.pdbx_strand_id
1 'polypeptide(L)'
;MRAEKKKLPALNVFQAEKDETDLELALNWAMRQHPAHIHIYGITGGRADHFLGNIHLLYQGIQHKQNITLVDKQNIIQMFGPGTYEKKEDPDKKNMCRFCPLVHRLKS
;
A
#
# COMPACT_ATOMS: atom_id res chain seq x y z
N MET A 1 -5.31 7.67 -38.17
CA MET A 1 -3.87 7.79 -37.80
C MET A 1 -3.65 6.97 -36.55
N ARG A 2 -2.86 5.89 -36.63
CA ARG A 2 -2.50 5.04 -35.49
C ARG A 2 -1.44 5.78 -34.68
N ALA A 3 -1.72 6.11 -33.41
CA ALA A 3 -0.73 6.69 -32.52
C ALA A 3 0.25 5.59 -32.10
N GLU A 4 1.49 5.69 -32.57
CA GLU A 4 2.60 4.84 -32.15
C GLU A 4 2.93 5.12 -30.68
N LYS A 5 2.63 4.14 -29.81
CA LYS A 5 3.04 4.18 -28.41
C LYS A 5 4.55 3.95 -28.35
N LYS A 6 5.31 5.04 -28.22
CA LYS A 6 6.74 5.02 -27.88
C LYS A 6 6.94 4.16 -26.63
N LYS A 7 7.56 2.98 -26.78
CA LYS A 7 7.95 2.12 -25.66
C LYS A 7 9.02 2.85 -24.85
N LEU A 8 8.67 3.31 -23.65
CA LEU A 8 9.66 3.73 -22.66
C LEU A 8 10.44 2.49 -22.20
N PRO A 9 11.79 2.54 -22.17
CA PRO A 9 12.64 1.36 -21.99
C PRO A 9 12.58 0.68 -20.60
N ALA A 10 11.70 1.13 -19.69
CA ALA A 10 11.55 0.59 -18.34
C ALA A 10 10.07 0.34 -17.94
N LEU A 11 9.16 0.25 -18.92
CA LEU A 11 7.74 0.03 -18.64
C LEU A 11 7.40 -1.46 -18.64
N ASN A 12 7.39 -2.08 -17.46
CA ASN A 12 6.80 -3.41 -17.27
C ASN A 12 5.28 -3.30 -17.27
N VAL A 13 4.65 -3.69 -18.38
CA VAL A 13 3.19 -3.78 -18.51
C VAL A 13 2.78 -5.21 -18.19
N PHE A 14 1.94 -5.39 -17.17
CA PHE A 14 1.39 -6.68 -16.81
C PHE A 14 0.02 -6.92 -17.49
N GLN A 15 -0.33 -8.19 -17.73
CA GLN A 15 -1.59 -8.59 -18.37
C GLN A 15 -2.76 -8.56 -17.38
N ALA A 16 -3.92 -8.09 -17.85
CA ALA A 16 -5.16 -7.90 -17.09
C ALA A 16 -5.92 -9.19 -16.74
N GLU A 17 -5.35 -10.37 -17.01
CA GLU A 17 -6.04 -11.68 -16.93
C GLU A 17 -5.88 -12.39 -15.57
N LYS A 18 -5.37 -11.70 -14.54
CA LYS A 18 -5.18 -12.29 -13.21
C LYS A 18 -6.18 -11.74 -12.23
N ASP A 19 -6.66 -12.62 -11.34
CA ASP A 19 -7.52 -12.29 -10.20
C ASP A 19 -6.84 -11.36 -9.16
N GLU A 20 -5.56 -11.05 -9.35
CA GLU A 20 -4.84 -10.05 -8.56
C GLU A 20 -5.11 -8.66 -9.09
N THR A 21 -5.45 -7.74 -8.17
CA THR A 21 -5.60 -6.33 -8.55
C THR A 21 -4.26 -5.79 -9.09
N ASP A 22 -4.30 -4.83 -10.03
CA ASP A 22 -3.09 -4.21 -10.58
C ASP A 22 -2.14 -3.68 -9.47
N LEU A 23 -2.70 -3.29 -8.32
CA LEU A 23 -1.96 -2.82 -7.17
C LEU A 23 -1.24 -3.93 -6.40
N GLU A 24 -1.86 -5.10 -6.23
CA GLU A 24 -1.21 -6.27 -5.61
C GLU A 24 -0.01 -6.73 -6.43
N LEU A 25 -0.16 -6.76 -7.75
CA LEU A 25 0.92 -7.16 -8.65
C LEU A 25 2.09 -6.17 -8.62
N ALA A 26 1.79 -4.87 -8.61
CA ALA A 26 2.79 -3.81 -8.45
C ALA A 26 3.50 -3.91 -7.10
N LEU A 27 2.76 -4.18 -6.03
CA LEU A 27 3.31 -4.35 -4.69
C LEU A 27 4.22 -5.59 -4.60
N ASN A 28 3.76 -6.73 -5.13
CA ASN A 28 4.54 -7.96 -5.19
C ASN A 28 5.86 -7.76 -5.96
N TRP A 29 5.82 -7.03 -7.07
CA TRP A 29 7.03 -6.67 -7.81
C TRP A 29 7.95 -5.74 -7.00
N ALA A 30 7.40 -4.73 -6.33
CA ALA A 30 8.16 -3.80 -5.51
C ALA A 30 8.84 -4.49 -4.32
N MET A 31 8.15 -5.41 -3.64
CA MET A 31 8.71 -6.18 -2.52
C MET A 31 9.91 -7.04 -2.95
N ARG A 32 9.91 -7.58 -4.17
CA ARG A 32 11.04 -8.35 -4.73
C ARG A 32 12.30 -7.51 -4.96
N GLN A 33 12.18 -6.18 -4.98
CA GLN A 33 13.34 -5.30 -5.05
C GLN A 33 14.00 -5.09 -3.68
N HIS A 34 13.46 -5.70 -2.62
CA HIS A 34 13.91 -5.56 -1.23
C HIS A 34 14.06 -4.10 -0.74
N PRO A 35 13.04 -3.24 -0.95
CA PRO A 35 13.10 -1.86 -0.52
C PRO A 35 13.05 -1.77 1.00
N ALA A 36 13.69 -0.75 1.57
CA ALA A 36 13.55 -0.46 3.01
C ALA A 36 12.10 -0.01 3.35
N HIS A 37 11.42 0.66 2.41
CA HIS A 37 10.09 1.22 2.60
C HIS A 37 9.34 1.33 1.28
N ILE A 38 8.04 1.03 1.28
CA ILE A 38 7.14 1.17 0.13
C ILE A 38 6.07 2.22 0.43
N HIS A 39 5.96 3.23 -0.43
CA HIS A 39 4.90 4.24 -0.38
C HIS A 39 3.93 4.02 -1.53
N ILE A 40 2.63 3.92 -1.22
CA ILE A 40 1.57 3.72 -2.20
C ILE A 40 0.68 4.96 -2.22
N TYR A 41 0.53 5.58 -3.40
CA TYR A 41 -0.26 6.78 -3.63
C TYR A 41 -1.47 6.48 -4.51
N GLY A 42 -2.48 7.36 -4.49
CA GLY A 42 -3.67 7.21 -5.34
C GLY A 42 -4.59 6.07 -4.91
N ILE A 43 -4.47 5.64 -3.66
CA ILE A 43 -5.22 4.53 -3.05
C ILE A 43 -6.62 4.93 -2.55
N THR A 44 -6.95 6.21 -2.62
CA THR A 44 -8.24 6.79 -2.22
C THR A 44 -8.88 7.54 -3.40
N GLY A 45 -10.18 7.84 -3.32
CA GLY A 45 -10.85 8.71 -4.29
C GLY A 45 -11.94 8.06 -5.14
N GLY A 46 -12.80 7.25 -4.52
CA GLY A 46 -13.97 6.70 -5.19
C GLY A 46 -14.62 5.59 -4.38
N ARG A 47 -14.48 4.36 -4.85
CA ARG A 47 -15.08 3.16 -4.27
C ARG A 47 -14.49 2.78 -2.92
N ALA A 48 -15.35 2.62 -1.91
CA ALA A 48 -14.95 2.28 -0.54
C ALA A 48 -14.39 0.85 -0.43
N ASP A 49 -14.89 -0.09 -1.23
CA ASP A 49 -14.40 -1.46 -1.28
C ASP A 49 -12.95 -1.55 -1.79
N HIS A 50 -12.55 -0.68 -2.72
CA HIS A 50 -11.16 -0.59 -3.16
C HIS A 50 -10.25 -0.09 -2.04
N PHE A 51 -10.69 0.91 -1.28
CA PHE A 51 -9.93 1.41 -0.14
C PHE A 51 -9.74 0.34 0.95
N LEU A 52 -10.77 -0.46 1.24
CA LEU A 52 -10.66 -1.58 2.17
C LEU A 52 -9.70 -2.67 1.65
N GLY A 53 -9.73 -2.96 0.35
CA GLY A 53 -8.74 -3.82 -0.30
C GLY A 53 -7.31 -3.28 -0.13
N ASN A 54 -7.11 -1.98 -0.31
CA ASN A 54 -5.79 -1.35 -0.15
C ASN A 54 -5.29 -1.42 1.30
N ILE A 55 -6.17 -1.36 2.30
CA ILE A 55 -5.82 -1.60 3.71
C ILE A 55 -5.35 -3.05 3.91
N HIS A 56 -5.93 -4.03 3.22
CA HIS A 56 -5.49 -5.43 3.31
C HIS A 56 -4.03 -5.61 2.87
N LEU A 57 -3.53 -4.79 1.93
CA LEU A 57 -2.13 -4.82 1.51
C LEU A 57 -1.14 -4.46 2.62
N LEU A 58 -1.55 -3.59 3.55
CA LEU A 58 -0.74 -3.28 4.73
C LEU A 58 -0.53 -4.53 5.60
N TYR A 59 -1.54 -5.39 5.69
CA TYR A 59 -1.44 -6.65 6.43
C TYR A 59 -0.44 -7.61 5.77
N GLN A 60 -0.45 -7.71 4.42
CA GLN A 60 0.56 -8.47 3.68
C GLN A 60 1.97 -7.93 3.96
N GLY A 61 2.14 -6.60 4.04
CA GLY A 61 3.40 -5.97 4.44
C GLY A 61 3.92 -6.49 5.78
N ILE A 62 3.05 -6.59 6.80
CA ILE A 62 3.41 -7.16 8.10
C ILE A 62 3.88 -8.61 7.98
N GLN A 63 3.16 -9.45 7.22
CA GLN A 63 3.52 -10.85 7.02
C GLN A 63 4.91 -11.01 6.37
N HIS A 64 5.23 -10.12 5.42
CA HIS A 64 6.50 -10.11 4.71
C HIS A 64 7.59 -9.27 5.37
N LYS A 65 7.35 -8.73 6.58
CA LYS A 65 8.26 -7.79 7.28
C LYS A 65 8.67 -6.59 6.43
N GLN A 66 7.77 -6.14 5.57
CA GLN A 66 7.95 -4.99 4.69
C GLN A 66 7.21 -3.77 5.25
N ASN A 67 7.91 -2.65 5.37
CA ASN A 67 7.29 -1.38 5.75
C ASN A 67 6.52 -0.83 4.55
N ILE A 68 5.19 -0.74 4.68
CA ILE A 68 4.30 -0.19 3.67
C ILE A 68 3.54 1.00 4.25
N THR A 69 3.36 2.05 3.47
CA THR A 69 2.59 3.22 3.85
C THR A 69 1.67 3.64 2.73
N LEU A 70 0.39 3.75 3.04
CA LEU A 70 -0.59 4.33 2.14
C LEU A 70 -0.62 5.84 2.37
N VAL A 71 -0.42 6.60 1.31
CA VAL A 71 -0.36 8.06 1.36
C VAL A 71 -1.46 8.64 0.49
N ASP A 72 -2.22 9.54 1.09
CA ASP A 72 -3.23 10.36 0.44
C ASP A 72 -2.98 11.84 0.80
N LYS A 73 -3.60 12.74 0.04
CA LYS A 73 -3.59 14.20 0.26
C LYS A 73 -3.82 14.55 1.72
N GLN A 74 -4.75 13.85 2.39
CA GLN A 74 -5.12 14.13 3.78
C GLN A 74 -4.66 13.07 4.78
N ASN A 75 -4.34 11.84 4.33
CA ASN A 75 -4.14 10.70 5.22
C ASN A 75 -2.77 10.06 5.03
N ILE A 76 -2.16 9.57 6.11
CA ILE A 76 -1.03 8.64 6.09
C ILE A 76 -1.48 7.44 6.91
N ILE A 77 -1.46 6.26 6.31
CA ILE A 77 -1.96 5.04 6.94
C ILE A 77 -0.82 4.02 6.93
N GLN A 78 -0.53 3.51 8.13
CA GLN A 78 0.46 2.48 8.37
C GLN A 78 -0.15 1.42 9.27
N MET A 79 0.28 0.17 9.09
CA MET A 79 -0.06 -0.94 9.97
C MET A 79 1.20 -1.36 10.71
N PHE A 80 1.02 -1.72 11.97
CA PHE A 80 2.09 -2.20 12.84
C PHE A 80 1.66 -3.52 13.47
N GLY A 81 2.60 -4.48 13.50
CA GLY A 81 2.42 -5.70 14.28
C GLY A 81 2.55 -5.41 15.79
N PRO A 82 2.32 -6.41 16.65
CA PRO A 82 2.54 -6.27 18.09
C PRO A 82 3.96 -5.77 18.39
N GLY A 83 4.07 -4.73 19.22
CA GLY A 83 5.36 -4.13 19.57
C GLY A 83 5.24 -2.71 20.12
N THR A 84 6.39 -2.07 20.30
CA THR A 84 6.50 -0.67 20.73
C THR A 84 7.06 0.16 19.59
N TYR A 85 6.40 1.29 19.29
CA TYR A 85 6.75 2.17 18.19
C TYR A 85 6.74 3.61 18.66
N GLU A 86 7.72 4.39 18.21
CA GLU A 86 7.76 5.83 18.44
C GLU A 86 7.16 6.56 17.25
N LYS A 87 6.27 7.52 17.55
CA LYS A 87 5.67 8.37 16.53
C LYS A 87 6.47 9.67 16.42
N LYS A 88 6.93 9.99 15.21
CA LYS A 88 7.38 11.34 14.87
C LYS A 88 6.19 12.18 14.44
N GLU A 89 6.11 13.41 14.94
CA GLU A 89 5.07 14.34 14.51
C GLU A 89 5.35 14.82 13.09
N ASP A 90 4.31 14.79 12.25
CA ASP A 90 4.33 15.38 10.93
C ASP A 90 3.81 16.84 11.03
N PRO A 91 4.62 17.86 10.65
CA PRO A 91 4.23 19.26 10.72
C PRO A 91 2.97 19.60 9.92
N ASP A 92 2.70 18.87 8.82
CA ASP A 92 1.60 19.13 7.90
C ASP A 92 0.30 18.43 8.33
N LYS A 93 0.40 17.42 9.21
CA LYS A 93 -0.74 16.62 9.72
C LYS A 93 -0.85 16.67 11.25
N LYS A 94 -0.62 17.87 11.82
CA LYS A 94 -0.71 18.13 13.26
C LYS A 94 -2.02 17.59 13.85
N ASN A 95 -1.91 16.87 14.96
CA ASN A 95 -3.02 16.40 15.80
C ASN A 95 -3.99 15.37 15.18
N MET A 96 -3.69 14.77 14.03
CA MET A 96 -4.53 13.73 13.41
C MET A 96 -3.90 12.33 13.50
N CYS A 97 -3.59 11.88 14.72
CA CYS A 97 -3.26 10.48 14.97
C CYS A 97 -4.50 9.73 15.43
N ARG A 98 -4.85 8.64 14.76
CA ARG A 98 -5.91 7.72 15.17
C ARG A 98 -5.36 6.30 15.13
N PHE A 99 -5.56 5.55 16.20
CA PHE A 99 -5.25 4.13 16.24
C PHE A 99 -6.51 3.33 15.95
N CYS A 100 -6.45 2.48 14.92
CA CYS A 100 -7.53 1.56 14.59
C CYS A 100 -7.04 0.13 14.86
N PRO A 101 -7.52 -0.54 15.92
CA PRO A 101 -7.08 -1.89 16.23
C PRO A 101 -7.66 -2.86 15.19
N LEU A 102 -6.77 -3.63 14.55
CA LEU A 102 -7.17 -4.73 13.68
C LEU A 102 -6.95 -6.05 14.44
N VAL A 103 -8.03 -6.74 14.79
CA VAL A 103 -7.97 -7.99 15.57
C VAL A 103 -8.12 -9.16 14.63
N HIS A 104 -7.06 -9.95 14.47
CA HIS A 104 -7.14 -11.27 13.85
C HIS A 104 -7.13 -12.32 14.96
N ARG A 105 -8.26 -13.01 15.16
CA ARG A 105 -8.35 -14.12 16.11
C ARG A 105 -7.78 -15.37 15.44
N LEU A 106 -6.57 -15.78 15.83
CA LEU A 106 -6.07 -17.10 15.49
C LEU A 106 -6.99 -18.12 16.18
N LYS A 107 -7.71 -18.93 15.38
CA LYS A 107 -8.37 -20.12 15.91
C LYS A 107 -7.28 -21.13 16.20
N SER A 108 -7.19 -21.53 17.48
CA SER A 108 -6.41 -22.68 17.93
C SER A 108 -7.04 -23.98 17.48
#